data_AF-A0AAX2A4K1-F1
#
_entry.id   AF-A0AAX2A4K1-F1
#
_cell.length_a   1.000
_cell.length_b   1.000
_cell.length_c   1.000
_cell.angle_alpha   90.00
_cell.angle_beta   90.00
_cell.angle_gamma   90.00
#
_symmetry.space_group_name_H-M   'P 1'
#
loop_
_entity.id
_entity.type
_entity.pdbx_description
1 polymer ?
#
loop_
_entity_poly.entity_id
_entity_poly.type
_entity_poly.pdbx_seq_one_letter_code
_entity_poly.pdbx_strand_id
1 'polypeptide(L)'
;VGLYINGSFEQEILGDVLFTAYGVSGFAILDISQRAVLALTQFYDVELRVNFFPKTNPNDLANQIQTLFKNLPKQKAVDILTGLISNKIAPILLEICKIDINTKADDINTKQIKSLAHQLNSWRLKVVDTQGFSHAEASGGG
;
A
#
# COMPACT_ATOMS: atom_id res chain seq x y z
N VAL A 1 4.45 -6.55 3.62
CA VAL A 1 3.81 -6.89 2.34
C VAL A 1 3.15 -8.23 2.51
N GLY A 2 1.82 -8.29 2.45
CA GLY A 2 1.07 -9.54 2.50
C GLY A 2 0.75 -10.06 1.10
N LEU A 3 0.92 -11.37 0.88
CA LEU A 3 0.46 -12.09 -0.30
C LEU A 3 -0.90 -12.72 -0.02
N TYR A 4 -1.82 -12.53 -0.95
CA TYR A 4 -3.15 -13.12 -0.94
C TYR A 4 -3.40 -13.89 -2.24
N ILE A 5 -3.91 -15.11 -2.13
CA ILE A 5 -4.26 -15.98 -3.26
C ILE A 5 -5.75 -16.35 -3.13
N ASN A 6 -6.55 -16.07 -4.16
CA ASN A 6 -8.00 -16.26 -4.16
C ASN A 6 -8.70 -15.63 -2.93
N GLY A 7 -8.17 -14.49 -2.46
CA GLY A 7 -8.65 -13.77 -1.28
C GLY A 7 -8.15 -14.29 0.08
N SER A 8 -7.48 -15.45 0.12
CA SER A 8 -6.89 -16.01 1.35
C SER A 8 -5.50 -15.45 1.58
N PHE A 9 -5.18 -15.11 2.84
CA PHE A 9 -3.83 -14.70 3.23
C PHE A 9 -2.88 -15.90 3.21
N GLU A 10 -1.70 -15.72 2.61
CA GLU A 10 -0.73 -16.81 2.41
C GLU A 10 0.57 -16.60 3.17
N GLN A 11 1.14 -15.40 3.07
CA GLN A 11 2.40 -15.05 3.73
C GLN A 11 2.56 -13.53 3.82
N GLU A 12 3.42 -13.09 4.73
CA GLU A 12 3.84 -11.69 4.84
C GLU A 12 5.35 -11.59 4.93
N ILE A 13 5.92 -10.61 4.23
CA ILE A 13 7.33 -10.22 4.33
C ILE A 13 7.43 -8.76 4.75
N LEU A 14 8.24 -8.48 5.76
CA LEU A 14 8.61 -7.14 6.17
C LEU A 14 9.93 -6.76 5.49
N GLY A 15 9.90 -5.66 4.74
CA GLY A 15 11.08 -5.14 4.05
C GLY A 15 10.71 -4.03 3.08
N ASP A 16 11.69 -3.60 2.30
CA ASP A 16 11.54 -2.46 1.41
C ASP A 16 10.69 -2.80 0.19
N VAL A 17 9.85 -1.83 -0.21
CA VAL A 17 9.03 -1.87 -1.42
C VAL A 17 9.42 -0.71 -2.31
N LEU A 18 9.76 -1.02 -3.55
CA LEU A 18 10.08 -0.06 -4.59
C LEU A 18 8.92 0.02 -5.59
N PHE A 19 8.35 1.21 -5.74
CA PHE A 19 7.38 1.48 -6.81
C PHE A 19 8.12 1.90 -8.08
N THR A 20 7.79 1.26 -9.19
CA THR A 20 8.48 1.42 -10.49
C THR A 20 7.46 1.66 -11.60
N ALA A 21 7.92 2.12 -12.76
CA ALA A 21 7.05 2.32 -13.92
C ALA A 21 6.40 1.02 -14.43
N TYR A 22 7.00 -0.14 -14.11
CA TYR A 22 6.54 -1.45 -14.56
C TYR A 22 5.79 -2.24 -13.46
N GLY A 23 5.56 -1.65 -12.29
CA GLY A 23 4.90 -2.31 -11.16
C GLY A 23 5.65 -2.11 -9.84
N VAL A 24 5.78 -3.16 -9.05
CA VAL A 24 6.45 -3.13 -7.74
C VAL A 24 7.65 -4.08 -7.70
N SER A 25 8.67 -3.68 -6.96
CA SER A 25 9.93 -4.40 -6.72
C SER A 25 10.43 -4.13 -5.29
N GLY A 26 11.70 -4.39 -4.99
CA GLY A 26 12.29 -4.28 -3.66
C GLY A 26 12.32 -5.62 -2.93
N PHE A 27 13.13 -5.73 -1.88
CA PHE A 27 13.42 -7.00 -1.22
C PHE A 27 12.16 -7.74 -0.74
N ALA A 28 11.19 -7.02 -0.15
CA ALA A 28 9.96 -7.67 0.29
C ALA A 28 9.11 -8.24 -0.86
N ILE A 29 9.19 -7.62 -2.05
CA ILE A 29 8.50 -8.11 -3.24
C ILE A 29 9.24 -9.30 -3.84
N LEU A 30 10.57 -9.25 -3.89
CA LEU A 30 11.42 -10.31 -4.40
C LEU A 30 11.27 -11.60 -3.58
N ASP A 31 11.26 -11.49 -2.24
CA ASP A 31 11.04 -12.63 -1.33
C ASP A 31 9.66 -13.29 -1.51
N ILE A 32 8.62 -12.50 -1.78
CA ILE A 32 7.26 -13.02 -2.02
C ILE A 32 7.06 -13.52 -3.45
N SER A 33 7.86 -13.02 -4.40
CA SER A 33 7.61 -13.14 -5.85
C SER A 33 7.49 -14.58 -6.32
N GLN A 34 8.32 -15.50 -5.83
CA GLN A 34 8.32 -16.89 -6.26
C GLN A 34 6.93 -17.54 -6.06
N ARG A 35 6.31 -17.33 -4.90
CA ARG A 35 4.99 -17.90 -4.59
C ARG A 35 3.88 -17.19 -5.37
N ALA A 36 4.00 -15.88 -5.55
CA ALA A 36 3.07 -15.12 -6.39
C ALA A 36 3.10 -15.59 -7.85
N VAL A 37 4.30 -15.81 -8.42
CA VAL A 37 4.49 -16.32 -9.78
C VAL A 37 3.86 -17.70 -9.93
N LEU A 38 4.13 -18.63 -9.01
CA LEU A 38 3.54 -19.97 -9.05
C LEU A 38 2.01 -19.91 -9.05
N ALA A 39 1.42 -19.09 -8.18
CA ALA A 39 -0.03 -18.92 -8.11
C ALA A 39 -0.61 -18.31 -9.40
N LEU A 40 0.07 -17.32 -9.99
CA LEU A 40 -0.32 -16.74 -11.27
C LEU A 40 -0.30 -17.76 -12.40
N THR A 41 0.73 -18.63 -12.46
CA THR A 41 0.80 -19.70 -13.48
C THR A 41 -0.31 -20.74 -13.35
N GLN A 42 -0.93 -20.84 -12.17
CA GLN A 42 -2.09 -21.68 -11.90
C GLN A 42 -3.42 -20.94 -12.13
N PHE A 43 -3.39 -19.72 -12.70
CA PHE A 43 -4.54 -18.88 -12.98
C PHE A 43 -5.34 -18.45 -11.73
N TYR A 44 -4.70 -18.41 -10.56
CA TYR A 44 -5.32 -17.88 -9.35
C TYR A 44 -5.35 -16.36 -9.33
N ASP A 45 -6.30 -15.79 -8.57
CA ASP A 45 -6.33 -14.35 -8.31
C ASP A 45 -5.26 -14.02 -7.28
N VAL A 46 -4.24 -13.26 -7.68
CA VAL A 46 -3.10 -12.92 -6.84
C VAL A 46 -3.09 -11.43 -6.51
N GLU A 47 -2.93 -11.15 -5.22
CA GLU A 47 -2.98 -9.81 -4.67
C GLU A 47 -1.87 -9.58 -3.65
N LEU A 48 -1.25 -8.42 -3.71
CA LEU A 48 -0.36 -7.91 -2.69
C LEU A 48 -1.07 -6.84 -1.87
N ARG A 49 -0.83 -6.84 -0.56
CA ARG A 49 -1.23 -5.75 0.33
C ARG A 49 -0.01 -5.11 0.95
N VAL A 50 0.17 -3.82 0.69
CA VAL A 50 1.26 -3.03 1.26
C VAL A 50 0.77 -2.35 2.54
N ASN A 51 1.45 -2.64 3.65
CA ASN A 51 1.26 -1.94 4.91
C ASN A 51 2.44 -0.98 5.12
N PHE A 52 2.19 0.32 5.09
CA PHE A 52 3.21 1.35 5.35
C PHE A 52 3.52 1.52 6.84
N PHE A 53 2.62 1.07 7.71
CA PHE A 53 2.71 1.20 9.17
C PHE A 53 2.53 -0.16 9.87
N PRO A 54 3.43 -1.15 9.64
CA PRO A 54 3.26 -2.52 10.13
C PRO A 54 3.21 -2.65 11.66
N LYS A 55 3.64 -1.61 12.39
CA LYS A 55 3.62 -1.55 13.86
C LYS A 55 2.38 -0.84 14.42
N THR A 56 1.46 -0.38 13.57
CA THR A 56 0.31 0.45 13.99
C THR A 56 -0.95 -0.04 13.32
N ASN A 57 -1.90 -0.53 14.10
CA ASN A 57 -3.16 -1.01 13.57
C ASN A 57 -3.99 0.14 12.94
N PRO A 58 -4.98 -0.15 12.08
CA PRO A 58 -5.74 0.86 11.36
C PRO A 58 -6.52 1.84 12.25
N ASN A 59 -7.00 1.41 13.42
CA ASN A 59 -7.76 2.28 14.32
C ASN A 59 -6.85 3.31 14.99
N ASP A 60 -5.68 2.87 15.45
CA ASP A 60 -4.68 3.76 16.05
C ASP A 60 -4.14 4.74 15.01
N LEU A 61 -3.89 4.27 13.78
CA LEU A 61 -3.47 5.14 12.68
C LEU A 61 -4.56 6.18 12.35
N ALA A 62 -5.83 5.78 12.35
CA ALA A 62 -6.94 6.72 12.15
C ALA A 62 -7.00 7.78 13.25
N ASN A 63 -6.78 7.39 14.51
CA ASN A 63 -6.72 8.34 15.63
C ASN A 63 -5.53 9.31 15.51
N GLN A 64 -4.36 8.82 15.07
CA GLN A 64 -3.19 9.66 14.81
C GLN A 64 -3.47 10.67 13.69
N ILE A 65 -4.02 10.22 12.55
CA ILE A 65 -4.39 11.10 11.43
C ILE A 65 -5.43 12.14 11.88
N GLN A 66 -6.46 11.72 12.63
CA GLN A 66 -7.46 12.65 13.16
C GLN A 66 -6.83 13.71 14.07
N THR A 67 -5.85 13.33 14.89
CA THR A 67 -5.15 14.25 15.79
C THR A 67 -4.33 15.26 14.99
N LEU A 68 -3.60 14.80 13.96
CA LEU A 68 -2.86 15.67 13.04
C LEU A 68 -3.78 16.68 12.33
N PHE A 69 -4.93 16.22 11.83
CA PHE A 69 -5.89 17.09 11.14
C PHE A 69 -6.52 18.13 12.08
N LYS A 70 -6.78 17.77 13.34
CA LYS A 70 -7.26 18.72 14.36
C LYS A 70 -6.21 19.78 14.73
N ASN A 71 -4.92 19.41 14.71
CA ASN A 71 -3.83 20.34 15.03
C ASN A 71 -3.54 21.31 13.88
N LEU A 72 -3.81 20.91 12.64
CA LEU A 72 -3.50 21.65 11.41
C LEU A 72 -4.74 21.83 10.51
N PRO A 73 -5.88 22.36 11.03
CA PRO A 73 -7.19 22.26 10.38
C PRO A 73 -7.23 22.95 9.00
N LYS A 74 -6.54 24.09 8.86
CA LYS A 74 -6.55 24.91 7.64
C LYS A 74 -5.56 24.44 6.57
N GLN A 75 -4.68 23.50 6.90
CA GLN A 75 -3.66 23.00 5.98
C GLN A 75 -4.27 21.96 5.04
N LYS A 76 -3.71 21.79 3.83
CA LYS A 76 -4.20 20.75 2.93
C LYS A 76 -3.85 19.39 3.50
N ALA A 77 -4.79 18.45 3.40
CA ALA A 77 -4.58 17.11 3.90
C ALA A 77 -3.42 16.38 3.21
N VAL A 78 -3.18 16.66 1.91
CA VAL A 78 -2.03 16.13 1.18
C VAL A 78 -0.71 16.55 1.82
N ASP A 79 -0.57 17.81 2.24
CA ASP A 79 0.65 18.33 2.86
C ASP A 79 0.92 17.63 4.19
N ILE A 80 -0.13 17.45 5.02
CA ILE A 80 -0.02 16.72 6.29
C ILE A 80 0.37 15.25 6.04
N LEU A 81 -0.25 14.59 5.06
CA LEU A 81 0.06 13.20 4.72
C LEU A 81 1.48 13.02 4.16
N THR A 82 2.05 14.03 3.49
CA THR A 82 3.46 13.97 3.06
C THR A 82 4.45 13.91 4.22
N GLY A 83 4.04 14.29 5.43
CA GLY A 83 4.82 14.07 6.66
C GLY A 83 4.80 12.63 7.17
N LEU A 84 3.89 11.78 6.67
CA LEU A 84 3.75 10.38 7.06
C LEU A 84 4.27 9.42 5.98
N ILE A 85 4.12 9.79 4.71
CA ILE A 85 4.46 8.97 3.55
C ILE A 85 5.04 9.82 2.42
N SER A 86 5.60 9.19 1.39
CA SER A 86 6.16 9.90 0.23
C SER A 86 5.16 10.87 -0.41
N ASN A 87 5.68 12.03 -0.84
CA ASN A 87 4.94 13.05 -1.59
C ASN A 87 4.35 12.55 -2.93
N LYS A 88 4.85 11.43 -3.47
CA LYS A 88 4.27 10.77 -4.66
C LYS A 88 3.08 9.87 -4.31
N ILE A 89 3.04 9.32 -3.10
CA ILE A 89 2.01 8.37 -2.65
C ILE A 89 0.82 9.11 -2.04
N ALA A 90 1.06 10.19 -1.29
CA ALA A 90 -0.02 10.93 -0.63
C ALA A 90 -1.14 11.37 -1.59
N PRO A 91 -0.86 12.01 -2.74
CA PRO A 91 -1.91 12.39 -3.70
C PRO A 91 -2.74 11.20 -4.19
N ILE A 92 -2.08 10.06 -4.44
CA ILE A 92 -2.73 8.84 -4.93
C ILE A 92 -3.68 8.27 -3.86
N LEU A 93 -3.27 8.27 -2.58
CA LEU A 93 -4.13 7.78 -1.50
C LEU A 93 -5.35 8.68 -1.27
N LEU A 94 -5.20 10.01 -1.42
CA LEU A 94 -6.34 10.93 -1.41
C LEU A 94 -7.33 10.60 -2.54
N GLU A 95 -6.83 10.41 -3.76
CA GLU A 95 -7.64 10.06 -4.92
C GLU A 95 -8.41 8.76 -4.71
N ILE A 96 -7.74 7.69 -4.23
CA ILE A 96 -8.37 6.40 -3.89
C ILE A 96 -9.47 6.59 -2.85
N CYS A 97 -9.26 7.47 -1.88
CA CYS A 97 -10.24 7.79 -0.84
C CYS A 97 -11.31 8.81 -1.28
N LYS A 98 -11.30 9.23 -2.55
CA LYS A 98 -12.21 10.23 -3.12
C LYS A 98 -12.17 11.57 -2.37
N ILE A 99 -10.96 12.05 -2.10
CA ILE A 99 -10.69 13.32 -1.44
C ILE A 99 -9.97 14.21 -2.45
N ASP A 100 -10.47 15.43 -2.68
CA ASP A 100 -9.79 16.38 -3.57
C ASP A 100 -8.42 16.76 -2.99
N ILE A 101 -7.40 16.89 -3.83
CA ILE A 101 -6.03 17.19 -3.41
C ILE A 101 -5.92 18.53 -2.66
N ASN A 102 -6.85 19.47 -2.88
CA ASN A 102 -6.89 20.76 -2.22
C ASN A 102 -7.76 20.78 -0.97
N THR A 103 -8.37 19.65 -0.59
CA THR A 103 -9.20 19.54 0.61
C THR A 103 -8.37 19.87 1.85
N LYS A 104 -8.88 20.76 2.68
CA LYS A 104 -8.28 21.10 3.97
C LYS A 104 -8.57 20.01 4.99
N ALA A 105 -7.74 19.94 6.02
CA ALA A 105 -7.83 18.89 7.02
C ALA A 105 -9.14 18.92 7.81
N ASP A 106 -9.73 20.11 8.05
CA ASP A 106 -11.01 20.30 8.71
C ASP A 106 -12.23 19.86 7.86
N ASP A 107 -12.09 19.85 6.54
CA ASP A 107 -13.11 19.41 5.61
C ASP A 107 -13.17 17.87 5.45
N ILE A 108 -12.20 17.14 6.02
CA ILE A 108 -12.17 15.66 5.94
C ILE A 108 -12.98 15.04 7.07
N ASN A 109 -13.97 14.24 6.69
CA ASN A 109 -14.82 13.54 7.66
C ASN A 109 -14.19 12.25 8.21
N THR A 110 -14.75 11.75 9.31
CA THR A 110 -14.27 10.52 9.98
C THR A 110 -14.25 9.28 9.08
N LYS A 111 -15.17 9.17 8.11
CA LYS A 111 -15.20 8.04 7.18
C LYS A 111 -14.00 8.10 6.23
N GLN A 112 -13.67 9.28 5.72
CA GLN A 112 -12.49 9.50 4.90
C GLN A 112 -11.20 9.24 5.68
N ILE A 113 -11.10 9.67 6.95
CA ILE A 113 -9.95 9.37 7.81
C ILE A 113 -9.77 7.86 8.00
N LYS A 114 -10.85 7.13 8.30
CA LYS A 114 -10.81 5.66 8.40
C LYS A 114 -10.40 5.00 7.09
N SER A 115 -10.87 5.53 5.96
CA SER A 115 -10.49 5.05 4.63
C SER A 115 -8.99 5.27 4.37
N LEU A 116 -8.46 6.45 4.68
CA LEU A 116 -7.02 6.75 4.57
C LEU A 116 -6.19 5.79 5.43
N ALA A 117 -6.56 5.63 6.70
CA ALA A 117 -5.87 4.73 7.62
C ALA A 117 -5.90 3.26 7.14
N HIS A 118 -7.03 2.83 6.57
CA HIS A 118 -7.13 1.49 5.96
C HIS A 118 -6.20 1.35 4.75
N GLN A 119 -6.19 2.31 3.83
CA GLN A 119 -5.30 2.24 2.66
C GLN A 119 -3.83 2.29 3.06
N LEU A 120 -3.47 3.08 4.07
CA LEU A 120 -2.10 3.12 4.59
C LEU A 120 -1.66 1.80 5.25
N ASN A 121 -2.60 1.04 5.81
CA ASN A 121 -2.32 -0.26 6.43
C ASN A 121 -2.46 -1.45 5.47
N SER A 122 -3.21 -1.30 4.39
CA SER A 122 -3.60 -2.42 3.54
C SER A 122 -3.87 -1.96 2.11
N TRP A 123 -2.87 -1.31 1.49
CA TRP A 123 -3.00 -0.86 0.11
C TRP A 123 -2.97 -2.06 -0.83
N ARG A 124 -4.12 -2.33 -1.44
CA ARG A 124 -4.33 -3.45 -2.36
C ARG A 124 -3.71 -3.18 -3.73
N LEU A 125 -2.84 -4.09 -4.17
CA LEU A 125 -2.24 -4.12 -5.50
C LEU A 125 -2.55 -5.48 -6.15
N LYS A 126 -3.29 -5.47 -7.27
CA LYS A 126 -3.53 -6.70 -8.03
C LYS A 126 -2.28 -7.07 -8.81
N VAL A 127 -1.84 -8.32 -8.73
CA VAL A 127 -0.73 -8.82 -9.53
C VAL A 127 -1.29 -9.36 -10.85
N VAL A 128 -0.86 -8.80 -11.96
CA VAL A 128 -1.34 -9.19 -13.30
C VAL A 128 -0.29 -9.90 -14.14
N ASP A 129 1.00 -9.68 -13.84
CA ASP A 129 2.13 -10.27 -14.56
C ASP A 129 3.42 -10.14 -13.73
N THR A 130 4.53 -10.67 -14.26
CA THR A 130 5.87 -10.65 -13.66
C THR A 130 6.90 -10.18 -14.69
N GLN A 131 8.08 -9.70 -14.26
CA GLN A 131 9.15 -9.27 -15.18
C GLN A 131 9.85 -10.43 -15.94
N GLY A 132 9.45 -11.69 -15.67
CA GLY A 132 10.01 -12.88 -16.28
C GLY A 132 11.45 -13.20 -15.85
N PHE A 133 11.98 -14.30 -16.38
CA PHE A 133 13.30 -14.85 -16.01
C PHE A 133 14.47 -13.89 -16.26
N SER A 134 14.38 -13.03 -17.28
CA SER A 134 15.45 -12.08 -17.63
C SER A 134 15.76 -11.05 -16.54
N HIS A 135 14.84 -10.85 -15.59
CA HIS A 135 14.98 -9.91 -14.48
C HIS A 135 14.86 -10.60 -13.11
N ALA A 136 14.93 -11.93 -13.07
CA ALA A 136 14.89 -12.69 -11.83
C ALA A 136 16.26 -12.63 -11.12
N GLU A 137 16.27 -12.33 -9.82
CA GLU A 137 17.50 -12.38 -9.01
C GLU A 137 18.02 -13.82 -8.83
N ALA A 138 17.11 -14.79 -8.81
CA ALA A 138 17.40 -16.20 -8.72
C ALA A 138 16.37 -17.00 -9.53
N SER A 139 16.79 -18.15 -10.06
CA SER A 139 15.88 -19.11 -10.70
C SER A 139 15.34 -20.08 -9.65
N GLY A 140 14.01 -20.20 -9.56
CA GLY A 140 13.36 -21.20 -8.72
C GLY A 140 13.22 -22.53 -9.47
N GLY A 141 13.96 -23.56 -9.03
CA GLY A 141 13.92 -24.90 -9.62
C GLY A 141 15.06 -25.17 -10.61
N GLY A 142 15.50 -26.44 -10.66
CA GLY A 142 16.53 -26.97 -11.55
C GLY A 142 16.16 -28.37 -12.04
#